data_AF-A0A067FTL2-F1
#
_entry.id   AF-A0A067FTL2-F1
#
_cell.length_a   1.000
_cell.length_b   1.000
_cell.length_c   1.000
_cell.angle_alpha   90.00
_cell.angle_beta   90.00
_cell.angle_gamma   90.00
#
_symmetry.space_group_name_H-M   'P 1'
#
loop_
_entity.id
_entity.type
_entity.pdbx_description
1 polymer ?
#
loop_
_entity_poly.entity_id
_entity_poly.type
_entity_poly.pdbx_seq_one_letter_code
_entity_poly.pdbx_strand_id
1 'polypeptide(L)'
;MADAKANGKNEAAKLAKIPAAANPLANEPSAIASNISYHVQYSPHFSPTKFEPEQAFFATAESVRDRLIQQWNETYHHFNKVDPKQTYYLSMEFLQGRTLTNAIGSLDIQNAYADALNNLGHVLEEIAEQEKDAALGNGGLGRLASCFLDSMATLNLPAWGYGLRYRYGLFKQKITKQGQEEVAEDWLEKFSPWEVVRHDVVFPVRFFGSVMVNPNGTRKWVGGEVVQAVAYDIPIPGYKTKNTISLRLWDAKASAEDFNLFQFNDGQYESAAQLHSRAQQICAVLYPGDSTEEGKLLRLKQQFFLCSASLQDMILRFKERKSGRQWSEFPSKVAVQLNDTHPTLAIPELMRLLMDEEGLGWDEAWDITTRTVAYTNHTVLPEALEKWSQAVMWKLLPRHMEIIEEIDKRFIAMVRSTRSDLESKIPSMCILDNNPKKPVVRMANLCVVSAHTVNGVAQLHSDILKADLFADYVSLWPNKLQNKTNGITPRRWLRFCNPELSKIITKWLKTDQWVTNLDLLVGLRQVYMK
;
A
#
# COMPACT_ATOMS: atom_id res chain seq x y z
N MET A 1 -20.67 24.44 -29.48
CA MET A 1 -19.98 23.50 -30.41
C MET A 1 -19.07 24.19 -31.44
N ALA A 2 -19.13 25.50 -31.64
CA ALA A 2 -18.22 26.22 -32.54
C ALA A 2 -16.91 26.66 -31.86
N ASP A 3 -16.94 27.07 -30.58
CA ASP A 3 -15.74 27.58 -29.89
C ASP A 3 -14.71 26.50 -29.52
N ALA A 4 -15.13 25.28 -29.19
CA ALA A 4 -14.22 24.16 -28.92
C ALA A 4 -13.41 23.72 -30.16
N LYS A 5 -13.92 23.96 -31.38
CA LYS A 5 -13.22 23.61 -32.62
C LYS A 5 -12.14 24.63 -33.01
N ALA A 6 -12.20 25.86 -32.49
CA ALA A 6 -11.22 26.91 -32.77
C ALA A 6 -9.96 26.77 -31.90
N ASN A 7 -10.10 26.39 -30.62
CA ASN A 7 -8.96 26.20 -29.71
C ASN A 7 -8.06 25.01 -30.11
N GLY A 8 -8.64 23.83 -30.39
CA GLY A 8 -7.86 22.63 -30.74
C GLY A 8 -7.02 22.77 -32.04
N LYS A 9 -7.42 23.63 -32.99
CA LYS A 9 -6.60 23.94 -34.18
C LYS A 9 -5.38 24.80 -33.84
N ASN A 10 -5.48 25.67 -32.85
CA ASN A 10 -4.42 26.59 -32.46
C ASN A 10 -3.36 25.88 -31.59
N GLU A 11 -3.77 24.93 -30.75
CA GLU A 11 -2.89 24.11 -29.93
C GLU A 11 -2.09 23.09 -30.76
N ALA A 12 -2.73 22.39 -31.70
CA ALA A 12 -2.03 21.49 -32.62
C ALA A 12 -0.96 22.21 -33.47
N ALA A 13 -1.24 23.46 -33.86
CA ALA A 13 -0.28 24.30 -34.58
C ALA A 13 0.88 24.82 -33.71
N LYS A 14 0.70 24.93 -32.38
CA LYS A 14 1.79 25.25 -31.43
C LYS A 14 2.66 24.03 -31.16
N LEU A 15 2.08 22.84 -30.95
CA LEU A 15 2.83 21.60 -30.79
C LEU A 15 3.76 21.34 -31.99
N ALA A 16 3.27 21.56 -33.22
CA ALA A 16 4.06 21.39 -34.44
C ALA A 16 5.32 22.30 -34.52
N LYS A 17 5.42 23.35 -33.68
CA LYS A 17 6.58 24.24 -33.61
C LYS A 17 7.64 23.80 -32.60
N ILE A 18 7.30 22.91 -31.66
CA ILE A 18 8.23 22.43 -30.64
C ILE A 18 8.74 21.05 -31.09
N PRO A 19 10.05 20.89 -31.35
CA PRO A 19 10.58 19.61 -31.80
C PRO A 19 10.47 18.57 -30.68
N ALA A 20 10.00 17.38 -31.05
CA ALA A 20 10.02 16.20 -30.20
C ALA A 20 11.46 15.74 -29.98
N ALA A 21 11.95 15.86 -28.74
CA ALA A 21 13.29 15.39 -28.38
C ALA A 21 13.27 14.82 -26.96
N ALA A 22 13.69 13.57 -26.82
CA ALA A 22 13.80 12.91 -25.53
C ALA A 22 14.88 13.58 -24.68
N ASN A 23 14.50 14.01 -23.49
CA ASN A 23 15.40 14.49 -22.46
C ASN A 23 14.81 14.12 -21.09
N PRO A 24 15.09 12.90 -20.59
CA PRO A 24 14.44 12.37 -19.37
C PRO A 24 14.76 13.22 -18.12
N LEU A 25 15.82 14.03 -18.16
CA LEU A 25 16.28 14.86 -17.04
C LEU A 25 16.10 16.37 -17.29
N ALA A 26 15.23 16.74 -18.22
CA ALA A 26 15.02 18.12 -18.68
C ALA A 26 14.57 19.08 -17.57
N ASN A 27 15.43 19.95 -17.04
CA ASN A 27 15.06 20.90 -15.96
C ASN A 27 14.50 22.23 -16.49
N GLU A 28 14.87 22.60 -17.71
CA GLU A 28 14.51 23.87 -18.32
C GLU A 28 13.18 23.79 -19.08
N PRO A 29 12.35 24.85 -19.08
CA PRO A 29 11.05 24.85 -19.75
C PRO A 29 11.06 24.36 -21.20
N SER A 30 12.04 24.80 -22.00
CA SER A 30 12.16 24.38 -23.41
C SER A 30 12.46 22.90 -23.55
N ALA A 31 13.36 22.37 -22.71
CA ALA A 31 13.72 20.97 -22.71
C ALA A 31 12.56 20.09 -22.24
N ILE A 32 11.77 20.49 -21.21
CA ILE A 32 10.61 19.67 -20.82
C ILE A 32 9.50 19.76 -21.86
N ALA A 33 9.30 20.91 -22.51
CA ALA A 33 8.32 21.02 -23.60
C ALA A 33 8.68 20.08 -24.77
N SER A 34 9.97 19.96 -25.11
CA SER A 34 10.45 18.97 -26.09
C SER A 34 10.30 17.53 -25.62
N ASN A 35 10.51 17.24 -24.33
CA ASN A 35 10.31 15.89 -23.77
C ASN A 35 8.82 15.49 -23.72
N ILE A 36 7.94 16.42 -23.34
CA ILE A 36 6.48 16.23 -23.44
C ILE A 36 6.10 15.95 -24.90
N SER A 37 6.60 16.76 -25.84
CA SER A 37 6.36 16.55 -27.28
C SER A 37 6.87 15.19 -27.77
N TYR A 38 8.01 14.72 -27.22
CA TYR A 38 8.52 13.37 -27.47
C TYR A 38 7.53 12.30 -27.01
N HIS A 39 7.00 12.38 -25.79
CA HIS A 39 6.01 11.41 -25.31
C HIS A 39 4.70 11.43 -26.09
N VAL A 40 4.22 12.61 -26.51
CA VAL A 40 3.05 12.71 -27.41
C VAL A 40 3.25 11.88 -28.69
N GLN A 41 4.46 11.93 -29.26
CA GLN A 41 4.75 11.27 -30.54
C GLN A 41 5.17 9.80 -30.41
N TYR A 42 5.96 9.47 -29.39
CA TYR A 42 6.65 8.18 -29.26
C TYR A 42 6.18 7.34 -28.07
N SER A 43 5.24 7.84 -27.27
CA SER A 43 4.48 7.08 -26.27
C SER A 43 2.97 7.22 -26.52
N PRO A 44 2.46 6.98 -27.75
CA PRO A 44 1.08 7.31 -28.07
C PRO A 44 0.08 6.32 -27.48
N HIS A 45 -0.95 6.85 -26.83
CA HIS A 45 -2.16 6.12 -26.41
C HIS A 45 -3.42 6.62 -27.12
N PHE A 46 -3.25 7.59 -28.03
CA PHE A 46 -4.32 8.29 -28.75
C PHE A 46 -3.95 8.47 -30.22
N SER A 47 -4.95 8.78 -31.06
CA SER A 47 -4.70 9.15 -32.46
C SER A 47 -3.85 10.44 -32.55
N PRO A 48 -2.90 10.53 -33.49
CA PRO A 48 -1.89 11.61 -33.53
C PRO A 48 -2.42 12.97 -34.02
N THR A 49 -3.72 13.09 -34.30
CA THR A 49 -4.30 14.28 -34.94
C THR A 49 -4.73 15.38 -33.97
N LYS A 50 -4.79 15.08 -32.67
CA LYS A 50 -5.24 16.01 -31.63
C LYS A 50 -4.28 16.01 -30.44
N PHE A 51 -4.14 17.17 -29.82
CA PHE A 51 -3.36 17.36 -28.60
C PHE A 51 -4.18 18.21 -27.62
N GLU A 52 -5.23 17.60 -27.08
CA GLU A 52 -6.15 18.19 -26.11
C GLU A 52 -5.64 17.95 -24.68
N PRO A 53 -6.28 18.52 -23.63
CA PRO A 53 -5.79 18.43 -22.25
C PRO A 53 -5.50 17.01 -21.77
N GLU A 54 -6.28 16.01 -22.20
CA GLU A 54 -6.04 14.62 -21.81
C GLU A 54 -4.72 14.06 -22.38
N GLN A 55 -4.42 14.28 -23.67
CA GLN A 55 -3.15 13.86 -24.26
C GLN A 55 -1.97 14.59 -23.60
N ALA A 56 -2.15 15.89 -23.35
CA ALA A 56 -1.17 16.70 -22.64
C ALA A 56 -0.92 16.20 -21.22
N PHE A 57 -1.94 15.76 -20.48
CA PHE A 57 -1.78 15.12 -19.18
C PHE A 57 -0.91 13.88 -19.22
N PHE A 58 -1.24 12.90 -20.07
CA PHE A 58 -0.48 11.65 -20.12
C PHE A 58 0.97 11.89 -20.52
N ALA A 59 1.23 12.70 -21.55
CA ALA A 59 2.59 13.02 -21.98
C ALA A 59 3.38 13.82 -20.92
N THR A 60 2.70 14.69 -20.17
CA THR A 60 3.31 15.40 -19.02
C THR A 60 3.65 14.45 -17.89
N ALA A 61 2.74 13.53 -17.54
CA ALA A 61 2.96 12.54 -16.50
C ALA A 61 4.12 11.60 -16.85
N GLU A 62 4.21 11.13 -18.10
CA GLU A 62 5.33 10.32 -18.59
C GLU A 62 6.66 11.08 -18.55
N SER A 63 6.68 12.36 -18.97
CA SER A 63 7.86 13.22 -18.86
C SER A 63 8.31 13.42 -17.40
N VAL A 64 7.39 13.53 -16.45
CA VAL A 64 7.73 13.57 -15.01
C VAL A 64 8.23 12.20 -14.53
N ARG A 65 7.60 11.12 -14.99
CA ARG A 65 7.92 9.74 -14.61
C ARG A 65 9.34 9.34 -15.00
N ASP A 66 9.88 9.85 -16.12
CA ASP A 66 11.29 9.64 -16.50
C ASP A 66 12.26 9.94 -15.34
N ARG A 67 12.04 11.06 -14.66
CA ARG A 67 12.83 11.49 -13.50
C ARG A 67 12.62 10.60 -12.30
N LEU A 68 11.36 10.24 -12.05
CA LEU A 68 10.99 9.36 -10.96
C LEU A 68 11.65 7.99 -11.12
N ILE A 69 11.70 7.45 -12.34
CA ILE A 69 12.38 6.18 -12.64
C ILE A 69 13.88 6.28 -12.35
N GLN A 70 14.55 7.36 -12.76
CA GLN A 70 15.96 7.55 -12.45
C GLN A 70 16.18 7.54 -10.93
N GLN A 71 15.47 8.39 -10.18
CA GLN A 71 15.64 8.52 -8.74
C GLN A 71 15.24 7.25 -7.98
N TRP A 72 14.20 6.56 -8.44
CA TRP A 72 13.76 5.28 -7.87
C TRP A 72 14.82 4.18 -8.09
N ASN A 73 15.41 4.09 -9.30
CA ASN A 73 16.51 3.16 -9.57
C ASN A 73 17.73 3.46 -8.70
N GLU A 74 18.13 4.75 -8.61
CA GLU A 74 19.26 5.18 -7.76
C GLU A 74 19.01 4.83 -6.29
N THR A 75 17.80 5.08 -5.78
CA THR A 75 17.39 4.74 -4.41
C THR A 75 17.39 3.23 -4.17
N TYR A 76 16.84 2.45 -5.11
CA TYR A 76 16.83 0.99 -5.04
C TYR A 76 18.25 0.41 -4.98
N HIS A 77 19.13 0.84 -5.90
CA HIS A 77 20.53 0.42 -5.90
C HIS A 77 21.28 0.85 -4.65
N HIS A 78 21.03 2.05 -4.15
CA HIS A 78 21.62 2.53 -2.91
C HIS A 78 21.22 1.66 -1.71
N PHE A 79 19.93 1.37 -1.53
CA PHE A 79 19.45 0.49 -0.46
C PHE A 79 19.94 -0.95 -0.62
N ASN A 80 20.07 -1.45 -1.86
CA ASN A 80 20.65 -2.76 -2.10
C ASN A 80 22.12 -2.83 -1.67
N LYS A 81 22.91 -1.79 -2.00
CA LYS A 81 24.33 -1.71 -1.66
C LYS A 81 24.60 -1.48 -0.17
N VAL A 82 23.82 -0.60 0.48
CA VAL A 82 24.00 -0.25 1.90
C VAL A 82 23.44 -1.33 2.82
N ASP A 83 22.43 -2.09 2.35
CA ASP A 83 21.72 -3.09 3.15
C ASP A 83 21.24 -2.55 4.51
N PRO A 84 20.52 -1.40 4.55
CA PRO A 84 20.01 -0.87 5.80
C PRO A 84 18.88 -1.75 6.34
N LYS A 85 18.53 -1.57 7.62
CA LYS A 85 17.23 -2.03 8.10
C LYS A 85 16.14 -1.30 7.33
N GLN A 86 15.21 -2.03 6.74
CA GLN A 86 14.13 -1.48 5.94
C GLN A 86 12.77 -1.76 6.58
N THR A 87 11.92 -0.73 6.59
CA THR A 87 10.55 -0.81 7.08
C THR A 87 9.59 -1.09 5.94
N TYR A 88 8.61 -1.95 6.16
CA TYR A 88 7.56 -2.28 5.22
C TYR A 88 6.20 -2.03 5.84
N TYR A 89 5.44 -1.12 5.24
CA TYR A 89 4.13 -0.72 5.73
C TYR A 89 3.04 -1.47 4.95
N LEU A 90 2.37 -2.41 5.60
CA LEU A 90 1.28 -3.18 4.99
C LEU A 90 -0.05 -2.47 5.25
N SER A 91 -0.78 -2.13 4.19
CA SER A 91 -2.12 -1.57 4.32
C SER A 91 -3.04 -2.01 3.20
N MET A 92 -4.31 -2.25 3.55
CA MET A 92 -5.38 -2.46 2.58
C MET A 92 -5.79 -1.18 1.86
N GLU A 93 -5.31 -0.01 2.27
CA GLU A 93 -5.71 1.26 1.69
C GLU A 93 -4.54 2.22 1.53
N PHE A 94 -4.52 2.92 0.39
CA PHE A 94 -3.67 4.08 0.14
C PHE A 94 -4.47 5.14 -0.60
N LEU A 95 -4.86 6.22 0.07
CA LEU A 95 -5.46 7.38 -0.62
C LEU A 95 -4.34 8.24 -1.20
N GLN A 96 -3.76 7.84 -2.32
CA GLN A 96 -2.67 8.59 -2.97
C GLN A 96 -3.17 9.95 -3.49
N GLY A 97 -4.37 9.93 -4.09
CA GLY A 97 -4.96 11.01 -4.85
C GLY A 97 -4.20 11.28 -6.15
N ARG A 98 -4.39 12.47 -6.72
CA ARG A 98 -3.59 12.93 -7.88
C ARG A 98 -2.11 13.06 -7.55
N THR A 99 -1.24 12.63 -8.46
CA THR A 99 0.21 12.53 -8.31
C THR A 99 0.96 13.66 -8.98
N LEU A 100 0.46 14.22 -10.10
CA LEU A 100 1.19 15.19 -10.92
C LEU A 100 1.74 16.36 -10.10
N THR A 101 0.86 17.08 -9.41
CA THR A 101 1.21 18.26 -8.59
C THR A 101 2.19 17.90 -7.47
N ASN A 102 2.06 16.71 -6.88
CA ASN A 102 2.95 16.26 -5.81
C ASN A 102 4.34 15.91 -6.33
N ALA A 103 4.42 15.26 -7.50
CA ALA A 103 5.68 14.87 -8.12
C ALA A 103 6.49 16.11 -8.55
N ILE A 104 5.89 17.02 -9.34
CA ILE A 104 6.59 18.24 -9.78
C ILE A 104 6.95 19.15 -8.61
N GLY A 105 6.12 19.18 -7.56
CA GLY A 105 6.37 19.97 -6.35
C GLY A 105 7.49 19.38 -5.50
N SER A 106 7.60 18.06 -5.40
CA SER A 106 8.66 17.38 -4.64
C SER A 106 10.01 17.45 -5.33
N LEU A 107 10.00 17.44 -6.66
CA LEU A 107 11.17 17.62 -7.52
C LEU A 107 11.61 19.09 -7.65
N ASP A 108 10.84 20.05 -7.12
CA ASP A 108 11.09 21.50 -7.19
C ASP A 108 11.15 22.06 -8.62
N ILE A 109 10.33 21.52 -9.53
CA ILE A 109 10.30 21.87 -10.96
C ILE A 109 8.92 22.35 -11.44
N GLN A 110 8.04 22.74 -10.51
CA GLN A 110 6.68 23.18 -10.80
C GLN A 110 6.62 24.34 -11.81
N ASN A 111 7.44 25.39 -11.62
CA ASN A 111 7.44 26.56 -12.52
C ASN A 111 7.90 26.17 -13.93
N ALA A 112 8.93 25.32 -14.03
CA ALA A 112 9.46 24.90 -15.32
C ALA A 112 8.43 24.10 -16.14
N TYR A 113 7.66 23.23 -15.47
CA TYR A 113 6.55 22.51 -16.12
C TYR A 113 5.38 23.43 -16.49
N ALA A 114 5.06 24.44 -15.66
CA ALA A 114 4.04 25.42 -16.00
C ALA A 114 4.43 26.23 -17.25
N ASP A 115 5.66 26.72 -17.33
CA ASP A 115 6.16 27.47 -18.48
C ASP A 115 6.23 26.60 -19.75
N ALA A 116 6.63 25.34 -19.62
CA ALA A 116 6.66 24.40 -20.74
C ALA A 116 5.27 24.09 -21.30
N LEU A 117 4.29 23.86 -20.42
CA LEU A 117 2.90 23.65 -20.84
C LEU A 117 2.33 24.91 -21.51
N ASN A 118 2.62 26.10 -20.97
CA ASN A 118 2.22 27.36 -21.59
C ASN A 118 2.78 27.49 -23.03
N ASN A 119 4.04 27.10 -23.25
CA ASN A 119 4.65 27.07 -24.59
C ASN A 119 3.95 26.08 -25.54
N LEU A 120 3.44 24.97 -25.00
CA LEU A 120 2.64 23.97 -25.71
C LEU A 120 1.16 24.36 -25.87
N GLY A 121 0.74 25.48 -25.28
CA GLY A 121 -0.62 26.01 -25.37
C GLY A 121 -1.58 25.55 -24.27
N HIS A 122 -1.09 24.94 -23.19
CA HIS A 122 -1.88 24.40 -22.08
C HIS A 122 -1.55 25.07 -20.74
N VAL A 123 -2.49 25.08 -19.81
CA VAL A 123 -2.26 25.55 -18.43
C VAL A 123 -2.10 24.35 -17.50
N LEU A 124 -1.07 24.35 -16.63
CA LEU A 124 -0.78 23.23 -15.73
C LEU A 124 -1.97 22.81 -14.85
N GLU A 125 -2.79 23.76 -14.40
CA GLU A 125 -3.99 23.49 -13.60
C GLU A 125 -5.02 22.66 -14.39
N GLU A 126 -5.32 23.06 -15.62
CA GLU A 126 -6.24 22.34 -16.52
C GLU A 126 -5.75 20.91 -16.81
N ILE A 127 -4.44 20.75 -16.96
CA ILE A 127 -3.79 19.45 -17.16
C ILE A 127 -3.90 18.58 -15.89
N ALA A 128 -3.68 19.16 -14.72
CA ALA A 128 -3.80 18.45 -13.45
C ALA A 128 -5.24 18.02 -13.15
N GLU A 129 -6.26 18.71 -13.67
CA GLU A 129 -7.67 18.34 -13.55
C GLU A 129 -8.07 17.12 -14.39
N GLN A 130 -7.30 16.77 -15.43
CA GLN A 130 -7.54 15.56 -16.21
C GLN A 130 -7.12 14.28 -15.46
N GLU A 131 -6.25 14.41 -14.46
CA GLU A 131 -5.77 13.27 -13.68
C GLU A 131 -6.91 12.71 -12.81
N LYS A 132 -7.15 11.41 -12.92
CA LYS A 132 -8.05 10.69 -12.02
C LYS A 132 -7.33 10.34 -10.72
N ASP A 133 -7.98 10.52 -9.58
CA ASP A 133 -7.49 10.03 -8.30
C ASP A 133 -7.30 8.50 -8.34
N ALA A 134 -6.16 8.01 -7.86
CA ALA A 134 -5.91 6.58 -7.76
C ALA A 134 -6.83 5.96 -6.70
N ALA A 135 -7.80 5.15 -7.14
CA ALA A 135 -8.84 4.57 -6.29
C ALA A 135 -8.34 3.37 -5.47
N LEU A 136 -7.34 3.61 -4.63
CA LEU A 136 -6.60 2.61 -3.87
C LEU A 136 -6.89 2.64 -2.35
N GLY A 137 -7.81 3.50 -1.92
CA GLY A 137 -8.20 3.69 -0.52
C GLY A 137 -9.55 4.39 -0.42
N ASN A 138 -10.06 4.54 0.79
CA ASN A 138 -11.35 5.16 1.08
C ASN A 138 -11.23 6.27 2.14
N GLY A 139 -10.60 5.98 3.28
CA GLY A 139 -10.73 6.83 4.47
C GLY A 139 -9.42 7.35 5.05
N GLY A 140 -9.52 7.85 6.30
CA GLY A 140 -8.37 8.37 7.06
C GLY A 140 -7.24 7.36 7.22
N LEU A 141 -7.55 6.05 7.30
CA LEU A 141 -6.57 4.97 7.36
C LEU A 141 -5.65 4.97 6.13
N GLY A 142 -6.23 5.01 4.94
CA GLY A 142 -5.51 5.07 3.68
C GLY A 142 -4.79 6.39 3.45
N ARG A 143 -5.36 7.51 3.90
CA ARG A 143 -4.70 8.83 3.76
C ARG A 143 -3.49 8.97 4.68
N LEU A 144 -3.56 8.40 5.88
CA LEU A 144 -2.44 8.30 6.80
C LEU A 144 -1.28 7.52 6.16
N ALA A 145 -1.57 6.35 5.58
CA ALA A 145 -0.59 5.53 4.89
C ALA A 145 0.13 6.33 3.77
N SER A 146 -0.62 7.05 2.94
CA SER A 146 -0.04 7.91 1.90
C SER A 146 0.80 9.08 2.46
N CYS A 147 0.35 9.73 3.54
CA CYS A 147 1.13 10.77 4.22
C CYS A 147 2.42 10.23 4.84
N PHE A 148 2.41 8.99 5.34
CA PHE A 148 3.60 8.31 5.83
C PHE A 148 4.59 8.03 4.70
N LEU A 149 4.17 7.55 3.55
CA LEU A 149 5.08 7.32 2.42
C LEU A 149 5.77 8.60 1.96
N ASP A 150 5.02 9.70 1.81
CA ASP A 150 5.59 11.00 1.47
C ASP A 150 6.62 11.48 2.52
N SER A 151 6.37 11.21 3.80
CA SER A 151 7.29 11.55 4.89
C SER A 151 8.50 10.62 4.96
N MET A 152 8.33 9.31 4.73
CA MET A 152 9.42 8.34 4.67
C MET A 152 10.40 8.69 3.55
N ALA A 153 9.89 9.05 2.37
CA ALA A 153 10.70 9.50 1.25
C ALA A 153 11.46 10.79 1.60
N THR A 154 10.76 11.81 2.11
CA THR A 154 11.33 13.12 2.48
C THR A 154 12.39 13.02 3.58
N LEU A 155 12.19 12.13 4.56
CA LEU A 155 13.12 11.89 5.67
C LEU A 155 14.28 10.94 5.29
N ASN A 156 14.37 10.54 4.02
CA ASN A 156 15.37 9.61 3.50
C ASN A 156 15.36 8.23 4.21
N LEU A 157 14.21 7.80 4.71
CA LEU A 157 14.09 6.51 5.39
C LEU A 157 14.02 5.37 4.37
N PRO A 158 14.75 4.26 4.58
CA PRO A 158 14.55 3.03 3.82
C PRO A 158 13.22 2.39 4.24
N ALA A 159 12.14 2.77 3.57
CA ALA A 159 10.82 2.24 3.86
C ALA A 159 9.96 2.18 2.61
N TRP A 160 9.13 1.14 2.46
CA TRP A 160 8.18 0.95 1.36
C TRP A 160 6.76 0.72 1.89
N GLY A 161 5.76 1.05 1.06
CA GLY A 161 4.38 0.63 1.26
C GLY A 161 4.04 -0.58 0.40
N TYR A 162 3.24 -1.50 0.92
CA TYR A 162 2.62 -2.57 0.14
C TYR A 162 1.10 -2.52 0.26
N GLY A 163 0.42 -2.65 -0.87
CA GLY A 163 -1.04 -2.65 -0.97
C GLY A 163 -1.56 -3.49 -2.14
N LEU A 164 -2.86 -3.43 -2.40
CA LEU A 164 -3.50 -4.07 -3.54
C LEU A 164 -3.83 -3.06 -4.64
N ARG A 165 -3.71 -3.48 -5.90
CA ARG A 165 -4.01 -2.65 -7.06
C ARG A 165 -5.51 -2.71 -7.41
N TYR A 166 -6.35 -2.06 -6.61
CA TYR A 166 -7.81 -2.05 -6.82
C TYR A 166 -8.21 -1.40 -8.14
N ARG A 167 -9.06 -2.08 -8.92
CA ARG A 167 -9.57 -1.58 -10.20
C ARG A 167 -10.67 -0.52 -10.01
N TYR A 168 -11.60 -0.78 -9.10
CA TYR A 168 -12.84 -0.01 -8.99
C TYR A 168 -12.99 0.76 -7.67
N GLY A 169 -11.93 0.82 -6.86
CA GLY A 169 -11.94 1.53 -5.58
C GLY A 169 -13.00 1.00 -4.62
N LEU A 170 -13.60 1.90 -3.84
CA LEU A 170 -14.81 1.60 -3.06
C LEU A 170 -16.06 1.83 -3.94
N PHE A 171 -16.32 3.10 -4.29
CA PHE A 171 -17.27 3.52 -5.31
C PHE A 171 -17.08 5.01 -5.62
N LYS A 172 -17.48 5.41 -6.82
CA LYS A 172 -17.70 6.80 -7.22
C LYS A 172 -19.13 7.23 -6.84
N GLN A 173 -19.24 8.24 -6.00
CA GLN A 173 -20.52 8.76 -5.56
C GLN A 173 -21.20 9.60 -6.67
N LYS A 174 -22.47 9.33 -6.94
CA LYS A 174 -23.36 10.22 -7.70
C LYS A 174 -24.54 10.62 -6.82
N ILE A 175 -24.98 11.87 -6.95
CA ILE A 175 -26.18 12.36 -6.27
C ILE A 175 -27.29 12.50 -7.29
N THR A 176 -28.36 11.71 -7.12
CA THR A 176 -29.56 11.76 -7.95
C THR A 176 -30.76 12.22 -7.12
N LYS A 177 -31.95 12.27 -7.73
CA LYS A 177 -33.19 12.62 -7.01
C LYS A 177 -33.51 11.64 -5.88
N GLN A 178 -32.95 10.43 -5.90
CA GLN A 178 -33.20 9.37 -4.92
C GLN A 178 -32.17 9.37 -3.77
N GLY A 179 -31.14 10.20 -3.85
CA GLY A 179 -30.04 10.25 -2.90
C GLY A 179 -28.72 9.82 -3.54
N GLN A 180 -27.90 9.12 -2.76
CA GLN A 180 -26.64 8.55 -3.24
C GLN A 180 -26.90 7.35 -4.16
N GLU A 181 -26.16 7.29 -5.26
CA GLU A 181 -25.97 6.10 -6.08
C GLU A 181 -24.47 5.80 -6.20
N GLU A 182 -24.11 4.53 -6.04
CA GLU A 182 -22.73 4.05 -6.17
C GLU A 182 -22.46 3.54 -7.59
N VAL A 183 -21.39 4.02 -8.23
CA VAL A 183 -20.88 3.45 -9.48
C VAL A 183 -19.41 3.09 -9.34
N ALA A 184 -18.92 2.12 -10.13
CA ALA A 184 -17.51 1.74 -10.10
C ALA A 184 -16.60 2.91 -10.54
N GLU A 185 -15.43 3.02 -9.91
CA GLU A 185 -14.39 3.95 -10.36
C GLU A 185 -13.77 3.50 -11.68
N ASP A 186 -13.32 4.43 -12.52
CA ASP A 186 -12.84 4.14 -13.88
C ASP A 186 -11.39 4.62 -14.11
N TRP A 187 -10.60 4.66 -13.02
CA TRP A 187 -9.24 5.23 -13.02
C TRP A 187 -8.23 4.40 -13.83
N LEU A 188 -8.49 3.11 -14.04
CA LEU A 188 -7.65 2.19 -14.82
C LEU A 188 -8.24 1.74 -16.16
N GLU A 189 -9.41 2.26 -16.56
CA GLU A 189 -10.06 1.87 -17.83
C GLU A 189 -9.23 2.25 -19.08
N LYS A 190 -8.38 3.28 -18.96
CA LYS A 190 -7.32 3.58 -19.94
C LYS A 190 -6.02 2.95 -19.48
N PHE A 191 -5.29 3.67 -18.63
CA PHE A 191 -4.08 3.22 -17.96
C PHE A 191 -3.68 4.27 -16.90
N SER A 192 -2.81 3.89 -15.96
CA SER A 192 -2.14 4.85 -15.08
C SER A 192 -0.73 5.15 -15.63
N PRO A 193 -0.35 6.42 -15.86
CA PRO A 193 0.99 6.74 -16.32
C PRO A 193 2.05 6.60 -15.22
N TRP A 194 1.66 6.46 -13.95
CA TRP A 194 2.58 6.52 -12.82
C TRP A 194 3.21 5.18 -12.45
N GLU A 195 2.51 4.08 -12.73
CA GLU A 195 2.93 2.75 -12.29
C GLU A 195 3.96 2.12 -13.23
N VAL A 196 4.83 1.29 -12.65
CA VAL A 196 5.83 0.48 -13.38
C VAL A 196 5.54 -0.98 -13.07
N VAL A 197 5.08 -1.74 -14.06
CA VAL A 197 4.90 -3.19 -13.93
C VAL A 197 6.24 -3.90 -13.82
N ARG A 198 6.32 -4.92 -12.96
CA ARG A 198 7.50 -5.78 -12.76
C ARG A 198 7.13 -7.23 -13.09
N HIS A 199 7.23 -7.58 -14.38
CA HIS A 199 6.87 -8.92 -14.85
C HIS A 199 7.81 -10.03 -14.34
N ASP A 200 9.00 -9.66 -13.86
CA ASP A 200 9.98 -10.51 -13.19
C ASP A 200 9.66 -10.73 -11.70
N VAL A 201 8.83 -9.88 -11.10
CA VAL A 201 8.43 -9.98 -9.69
C VAL A 201 7.01 -10.53 -9.61
N VAL A 202 6.95 -11.87 -9.60
CA VAL A 202 5.70 -12.63 -9.53
C VAL A 202 5.81 -13.68 -8.44
N PHE A 203 4.85 -13.69 -7.51
CA PHE A 203 4.81 -14.65 -6.43
C PHE A 203 3.50 -15.46 -6.43
N PRO A 204 3.58 -16.79 -6.25
CA PRO A 204 2.38 -17.61 -6.13
C PRO A 204 1.74 -17.41 -4.75
N VAL A 205 0.42 -17.27 -4.73
CA VAL A 205 -0.39 -17.24 -3.51
C VAL A 205 -1.44 -18.33 -3.59
N ARG A 206 -1.45 -19.22 -2.59
CA ARG A 206 -2.38 -20.35 -2.52
C ARG A 206 -3.63 -20.00 -1.72
N PHE A 207 -4.75 -20.64 -2.02
CA PHE A 207 -5.97 -20.65 -1.23
C PHE A 207 -6.55 -22.06 -1.15
N PHE A 208 -7.31 -22.35 -0.10
CA PHE A 208 -7.91 -23.66 0.16
C PHE A 208 -6.85 -24.76 0.31
N GLY A 209 -7.07 -25.95 -0.24
CA GLY A 209 -6.11 -27.05 -0.16
C GLY A 209 -6.08 -27.72 1.21
N SER A 210 -4.96 -28.36 1.52
CA SER A 210 -4.78 -29.13 2.76
C SER A 210 -3.31 -29.20 3.19
N VAL A 211 -3.07 -29.58 4.45
CA VAL A 211 -1.71 -29.73 4.98
C VAL A 211 -1.27 -31.19 4.86
N MET A 212 -0.19 -31.41 4.11
CA MET A 212 0.51 -32.69 4.04
C MET A 212 1.57 -32.74 5.16
N VAL A 213 1.65 -33.87 5.85
CA VAL A 213 2.69 -34.15 6.84
C VAL A 213 3.67 -35.14 6.25
N ASN A 214 4.91 -34.71 6.07
CA ASN A 214 5.98 -35.56 5.54
C ASN A 214 6.46 -36.55 6.62
N PRO A 215 7.11 -37.68 6.23
CA PRO A 215 7.62 -38.67 7.18
C PRO A 215 8.62 -38.12 8.22
N ASN A 216 9.35 -37.05 7.88
CA ASN A 216 10.28 -36.37 8.79
C ASN A 216 9.59 -35.39 9.75
N GLY A 217 8.25 -35.31 9.74
CA GLY A 217 7.45 -34.39 10.57
C GLY A 217 7.27 -32.97 10.00
N THR A 218 7.99 -32.61 8.92
CA THR A 218 7.78 -31.32 8.24
C THR A 218 6.39 -31.25 7.61
N ARG A 219 5.81 -30.06 7.53
CA ARG A 219 4.48 -29.82 7.00
C ARG A 219 4.58 -29.04 5.70
N LYS A 220 3.68 -29.32 4.75
CA LYS A 220 3.61 -28.60 3.48
C LYS A 220 2.16 -28.33 3.09
N TRP A 221 1.87 -27.10 2.68
CA TRP A 221 0.56 -26.74 2.18
C TRP A 221 0.42 -27.09 0.69
N VAL A 222 -0.57 -27.94 0.35
CA VAL A 222 -0.72 -28.52 -0.99
C VAL A 222 -2.17 -28.46 -1.50
N GLY A 223 -2.34 -28.60 -2.82
CA GLY A 223 -3.65 -28.55 -3.49
C GLY A 223 -4.29 -27.16 -3.46
N GLY A 224 -5.62 -27.09 -3.66
CA GLY A 224 -6.34 -25.82 -3.69
C GLY A 224 -6.07 -24.98 -4.94
N GLU A 225 -6.32 -23.68 -4.83
CA GLU A 225 -6.18 -22.70 -5.91
C GLU A 225 -4.85 -21.95 -5.76
N VAL A 226 -4.18 -21.65 -6.87
CA VAL A 226 -2.99 -20.78 -6.87
C VAL A 226 -3.23 -19.62 -7.82
N VAL A 227 -3.01 -18.40 -7.34
CA VAL A 227 -3.02 -17.18 -8.14
C VAL A 227 -1.63 -16.54 -8.13
N GLN A 228 -1.32 -15.79 -9.16
CA GLN A 228 -0.07 -15.06 -9.30
C GLN A 228 -0.24 -13.62 -8.82
N ALA A 229 0.63 -13.18 -7.91
CA ALA A 229 0.73 -11.79 -7.50
C ALA A 229 1.79 -11.07 -8.34
N VAL A 230 1.35 -10.20 -9.23
CA VAL A 230 2.24 -9.40 -10.10
C VAL A 230 2.45 -8.02 -9.47
N ALA A 231 3.71 -7.60 -9.33
CA ALA A 231 4.04 -6.31 -8.74
C ALA A 231 3.87 -5.14 -9.74
N TYR A 232 3.33 -4.04 -9.23
CA TYR A 232 3.28 -2.72 -9.85
C TYR A 232 3.87 -1.71 -8.86
N ASP A 233 4.95 -1.03 -9.23
CA ASP A 233 5.57 0.00 -8.39
C ASP A 233 5.05 1.39 -8.77
N ILE A 234 4.59 2.15 -7.77
CA ILE A 234 4.34 3.59 -7.88
C ILE A 234 5.48 4.31 -7.14
N PRO A 235 6.40 5.01 -7.85
CA PRO A 235 7.45 5.78 -7.22
C PRO A 235 6.90 6.91 -6.34
N ILE A 236 7.41 7.03 -5.12
CA ILE A 236 7.04 8.09 -4.16
C ILE A 236 8.25 9.01 -3.96
N PRO A 237 8.31 10.18 -4.61
CA PRO A 237 9.42 11.11 -4.46
C PRO A 237 9.37 11.83 -3.11
N GLY A 238 10.53 12.00 -2.47
CA GLY A 238 10.67 12.86 -1.29
C GLY A 238 10.83 14.34 -1.66
N TYR A 239 10.39 15.24 -0.78
CA TYR A 239 10.54 16.68 -1.01
C TYR A 239 12.00 17.11 -0.94
N LYS A 240 12.52 17.71 -2.02
CA LYS A 240 13.91 18.22 -2.11
C LYS A 240 14.98 17.19 -1.71
N THR A 241 14.76 15.92 -2.06
CA THR A 241 15.75 14.84 -1.93
C THR A 241 15.70 13.94 -3.17
N LYS A 242 16.78 13.18 -3.41
CA LYS A 242 16.81 12.14 -4.44
C LYS A 242 16.10 10.86 -4.01
N ASN A 243 15.88 10.66 -2.70
CA ASN A 243 15.22 9.45 -2.22
C ASN A 243 13.80 9.37 -2.77
N THR A 244 13.58 8.36 -3.62
CA THR A 244 12.29 8.00 -4.18
C THR A 244 12.00 6.55 -3.82
N ILE A 245 11.07 6.35 -2.89
CA ILE A 245 10.72 5.01 -2.39
C ILE A 245 9.59 4.40 -3.24
N SER A 246 9.09 3.21 -2.87
CA SER A 246 8.00 2.54 -3.58
C SER A 246 6.73 2.43 -2.74
N LEU A 247 5.58 2.69 -3.36
CA LEU A 247 4.35 1.97 -3.06
C LEU A 247 4.26 0.79 -4.05
N ARG A 248 4.47 -0.42 -3.57
CA ARG A 248 4.31 -1.64 -4.37
C ARG A 248 2.90 -2.18 -4.22
N LEU A 249 2.21 -2.34 -5.35
CA LEU A 249 0.85 -2.85 -5.42
C LEU A 249 0.84 -4.24 -6.06
N TRP A 250 0.00 -5.12 -5.54
CA TRP A 250 -0.20 -6.46 -6.08
C TRP A 250 -1.48 -6.53 -6.92
N ASP A 251 -1.35 -7.02 -8.15
CA ASP A 251 -2.47 -7.41 -9.02
C ASP A 251 -2.56 -8.95 -9.07
N ALA A 252 -3.75 -9.47 -8.76
CA ALA A 252 -4.02 -10.90 -8.78
C ALA A 252 -4.35 -11.37 -10.20
N LYS A 253 -3.57 -12.32 -10.71
CA LYS A 253 -3.75 -12.92 -12.04
C LYS A 253 -3.78 -14.44 -11.97
N ALA A 254 -4.54 -15.05 -12.87
CA ALA A 254 -4.36 -16.46 -13.22
C ALA A 254 -3.37 -16.55 -14.40
N SER A 255 -2.72 -17.69 -14.57
CA SER A 255 -1.87 -17.94 -15.74
C SER A 255 -2.74 -18.26 -16.96
N ALA A 256 -2.19 -18.12 -18.16
CA ALA A 256 -2.91 -18.49 -19.38
C ALA A 256 -3.28 -19.99 -19.40
N GLU A 257 -2.47 -20.84 -18.76
CA GLU A 257 -2.71 -22.29 -18.65
C GLU A 257 -3.93 -22.62 -17.78
N ASP A 258 -4.36 -21.70 -16.91
CA ASP A 258 -5.56 -21.84 -16.07
C ASP A 258 -6.87 -21.60 -16.85
N PHE A 259 -6.79 -21.29 -18.15
CA PHE A 259 -7.96 -21.15 -19.02
C PHE A 259 -8.31 -22.48 -19.69
N ASN A 260 -9.47 -23.05 -19.36
CA ASN A 260 -9.85 -24.37 -19.88
C ASN A 260 -10.48 -24.26 -21.29
N LEU A 261 -9.65 -24.43 -22.32
CA LEU A 261 -10.08 -24.39 -23.73
C LEU A 261 -11.12 -25.46 -24.08
N PHE A 262 -11.08 -26.63 -23.45
CA PHE A 262 -12.08 -27.68 -23.71
C PHE A 262 -13.48 -27.21 -23.27
N GLN A 263 -13.61 -26.70 -22.04
CA GLN A 263 -14.87 -26.15 -21.53
C GLN A 263 -15.32 -24.93 -22.33
N PHE A 264 -14.39 -24.08 -22.75
CA PHE A 264 -14.72 -22.90 -23.57
C PHE A 264 -15.34 -23.29 -24.91
N ASN A 265 -14.72 -24.25 -25.62
CA ASN A 265 -15.20 -24.74 -26.91
C ASN A 265 -16.53 -25.51 -26.79
N ASP A 266 -16.84 -26.06 -25.62
CA ASP A 266 -18.13 -26.68 -25.29
C ASP A 266 -19.21 -25.65 -24.87
N GLY A 267 -18.92 -24.35 -24.93
CA GLY A 267 -19.84 -23.27 -24.57
C GLY A 267 -19.95 -23.00 -23.06
N GLN A 268 -19.13 -23.64 -22.23
CA GLN A 268 -19.12 -23.49 -20.77
C GLN A 268 -18.18 -22.35 -20.33
N TYR A 269 -18.46 -21.12 -20.77
CA TYR A 269 -17.54 -19.98 -20.66
C TYR A 269 -17.17 -19.61 -19.21
N GLU A 270 -18.14 -19.57 -18.29
CA GLU A 270 -17.90 -19.23 -16.87
C GLU A 270 -16.97 -20.25 -16.19
N SER A 271 -17.20 -21.54 -16.46
CA SER A 271 -16.36 -22.63 -15.95
C SER A 271 -14.94 -22.53 -16.53
N ALA A 272 -14.82 -22.24 -17.83
CA ALA A 272 -13.54 -22.14 -18.51
C ALA A 272 -12.64 -21.02 -17.97
N ALA A 273 -13.25 -19.90 -17.54
CA ALA A 273 -12.56 -18.72 -17.03
C ALA A 273 -12.61 -18.59 -15.49
N GLN A 274 -13.05 -19.62 -14.77
CA GLN A 274 -13.38 -19.51 -13.34
C GLN A 274 -12.20 -19.05 -12.47
N LEU A 275 -10.97 -19.52 -12.75
CA LEU A 275 -9.77 -19.08 -12.03
C LEU A 275 -9.39 -17.63 -12.37
N HIS A 276 -9.55 -17.23 -13.63
CA HIS A 276 -9.33 -15.85 -14.06
C HIS A 276 -10.30 -14.90 -13.34
N SER A 277 -11.60 -15.25 -13.29
CA SER A 277 -12.62 -14.48 -12.57
C SER A 277 -12.31 -14.37 -11.07
N ARG A 278 -11.94 -15.49 -10.42
CA ARG A 278 -11.57 -15.50 -8.99
C ARG A 278 -10.34 -14.66 -8.68
N ALA A 279 -9.32 -14.68 -9.54
CA ALA A 279 -8.16 -13.80 -9.41
C ALA A 279 -8.59 -12.33 -9.57
N GLN A 280 -9.43 -12.03 -10.57
CA GLN A 280 -9.88 -10.67 -10.82
C GLN A 280 -10.67 -10.05 -9.66
N GLN A 281 -11.49 -10.86 -8.96
CA GLN A 281 -12.28 -10.45 -7.80
C GLN A 281 -11.43 -9.91 -6.65
N ILE A 282 -10.22 -10.46 -6.42
CA ILE A 282 -9.34 -10.05 -5.32
C ILE A 282 -8.98 -8.57 -5.44
N CYS A 283 -8.71 -8.09 -6.65
CA CYS A 283 -8.33 -6.69 -6.90
C CYS A 283 -9.48 -5.86 -7.50
N ALA A 284 -10.73 -6.32 -7.42
CA ALA A 284 -11.87 -5.60 -7.99
C ALA A 284 -12.20 -4.34 -7.17
N VAL A 285 -12.68 -4.52 -5.93
CA VAL A 285 -13.13 -3.44 -5.04
C VAL A 285 -12.46 -3.53 -3.67
N LEU A 286 -12.32 -2.37 -3.04
CA LEU A 286 -11.91 -2.23 -1.64
C LEU A 286 -13.09 -2.58 -0.72
N TYR A 287 -12.84 -3.39 0.31
CA TYR A 287 -13.86 -3.84 1.28
C TYR A 287 -15.14 -4.38 0.63
N PRO A 288 -15.06 -5.50 -0.12
CA PRO A 288 -16.26 -6.14 -0.67
C PRO A 288 -17.21 -6.50 0.47
N GLY A 289 -18.53 -6.35 0.23
CA GLY A 289 -19.55 -6.65 1.23
C GLY A 289 -19.42 -8.09 1.76
N ASP A 290 -19.41 -8.24 3.08
CA ASP A 290 -19.06 -9.48 3.78
C ASP A 290 -20.23 -10.05 4.62
N SER A 291 -21.46 -9.73 4.24
CA SER A 291 -22.65 -10.31 4.87
C SER A 291 -22.82 -11.81 4.56
N THR A 292 -22.35 -12.26 3.39
CA THR A 292 -22.37 -13.67 2.94
C THR A 292 -21.06 -14.41 3.24
N GLU A 293 -21.06 -15.74 3.09
CA GLU A 293 -19.82 -16.54 3.23
C GLU A 293 -18.82 -16.20 2.11
N GLU A 294 -19.28 -16.01 0.89
CA GLU A 294 -18.47 -15.67 -0.27
C GLU A 294 -17.78 -14.32 -0.09
N GLY A 295 -18.50 -13.32 0.43
CA GLY A 295 -17.95 -12.00 0.75
C GLY A 295 -16.87 -12.08 1.83
N LYS A 296 -17.12 -12.86 2.89
CA LYS A 296 -16.13 -13.14 3.94
C LYS A 296 -14.87 -13.81 3.40
N LEU A 297 -15.03 -14.84 2.58
CA LEU A 297 -13.92 -15.53 1.92
C LEU A 297 -13.14 -14.57 1.03
N LEU A 298 -13.81 -13.71 0.24
CA LEU A 298 -13.14 -12.75 -0.63
C LEU A 298 -12.33 -11.72 0.17
N ARG A 299 -12.91 -11.14 1.24
CA ARG A 299 -12.19 -10.20 2.11
C ARG A 299 -10.97 -10.85 2.77
N LEU A 300 -11.08 -12.10 3.23
CA LEU A 300 -9.95 -12.85 3.78
C LEU A 300 -8.91 -13.20 2.70
N LYS A 301 -9.34 -13.52 1.46
CA LYS A 301 -8.44 -13.72 0.31
C LYS A 301 -7.62 -12.46 0.03
N GLN A 302 -8.23 -11.28 0.04
CA GLN A 302 -7.54 -10.00 -0.16
C GLN A 302 -6.44 -9.77 0.89
N GLN A 303 -6.78 -9.95 2.17
CA GLN A 303 -5.83 -9.80 3.27
C GLN A 303 -4.65 -10.77 3.15
N PHE A 304 -4.94 -12.05 2.91
CA PHE A 304 -3.91 -13.06 2.77
C PHE A 304 -3.02 -12.81 1.54
N PHE A 305 -3.64 -12.43 0.42
CA PHE A 305 -2.94 -12.12 -0.82
C PHE A 305 -1.92 -10.98 -0.65
N LEU A 306 -2.33 -9.90 0.01
CA LEU A 306 -1.42 -8.81 0.39
C LEU A 306 -0.27 -9.34 1.26
N CYS A 307 -0.56 -10.09 2.30
CA CYS A 307 0.45 -10.55 3.26
C CYS A 307 1.46 -11.50 2.63
N SER A 308 0.99 -12.55 1.94
CA SER A 308 1.85 -13.58 1.37
C SER A 308 2.75 -13.04 0.26
N ALA A 309 2.19 -12.30 -0.71
CA ALA A 309 3.00 -11.73 -1.79
C ALA A 309 4.06 -10.77 -1.25
N SER A 310 3.69 -9.91 -0.30
CA SER A 310 4.61 -8.93 0.28
C SER A 310 5.74 -9.60 1.08
N LEU A 311 5.44 -10.61 1.90
CA LEU A 311 6.44 -11.31 2.70
C LEU A 311 7.41 -12.13 1.84
N GLN A 312 6.91 -12.80 0.80
CA GLN A 312 7.77 -13.50 -0.17
C GLN A 312 8.77 -12.53 -0.82
N ASP A 313 8.30 -11.34 -1.24
CA ASP A 313 9.15 -10.29 -1.80
C ASP A 313 10.16 -9.71 -0.79
N MET A 314 9.76 -9.53 0.48
CA MET A 314 10.67 -9.09 1.54
C MET A 314 11.77 -10.12 1.83
N ILE A 315 11.41 -11.41 1.87
CA ILE A 315 12.36 -12.51 2.06
C ILE A 315 13.33 -12.60 0.87
N LEU A 316 12.82 -12.53 -0.35
CA LEU A 316 13.65 -12.49 -1.55
C LEU A 316 14.68 -11.36 -1.47
N ARG A 317 14.23 -10.15 -1.11
CA ARG A 317 15.10 -8.97 -0.96
C ARG A 317 16.10 -9.07 0.18
N PHE A 318 15.72 -9.70 1.30
CA PHE A 318 16.67 -9.98 2.38
C PHE A 318 17.79 -10.90 1.88
N LYS A 319 17.46 -11.94 1.10
CA LYS A 319 18.43 -12.86 0.52
C LYS A 319 19.27 -12.23 -0.60
N GLU A 320 18.67 -11.42 -1.48
CA GLU A 320 19.34 -10.83 -2.66
C GLU A 320 20.48 -9.90 -2.26
N ARG A 321 20.31 -9.15 -1.17
CA ARG A 321 21.26 -8.14 -0.70
C ARG A 321 22.56 -8.73 -0.15
N LYS A 322 22.55 -9.97 0.33
CA LYS A 322 23.74 -10.66 0.86
C LYS A 322 23.51 -12.17 0.86
N SER A 323 24.32 -12.88 0.08
CA SER A 323 24.31 -14.34 -0.01
C SER A 323 24.75 -14.99 1.31
N GLY A 324 24.18 -16.17 1.63
CA GLY A 324 24.52 -16.96 2.81
C GLY A 324 24.14 -16.30 4.15
N ARG A 325 23.15 -15.40 4.16
CA ARG A 325 22.72 -14.66 5.34
C ARG A 325 22.11 -15.58 6.40
N GLN A 326 22.38 -15.27 7.67
CA GLN A 326 21.74 -15.95 8.80
C GLN A 326 20.37 -15.35 9.08
N TRP A 327 19.38 -16.20 9.36
CA TRP A 327 18.00 -15.77 9.63
C TRP A 327 17.86 -14.93 10.90
N SER A 328 18.78 -15.08 11.85
CA SER A 328 18.87 -14.20 13.03
C SER A 328 19.12 -12.72 12.69
N GLU A 329 19.65 -12.41 11.49
CA GLU A 329 19.79 -11.03 10.99
C GLU A 329 18.46 -10.43 10.52
N PHE A 330 17.43 -11.24 10.24
CA PHE A 330 16.16 -10.80 9.63
C PHE A 330 15.47 -9.66 10.40
N PRO A 331 15.19 -9.76 11.72
CA PRO A 331 14.56 -8.66 12.46
C PRO A 331 15.46 -7.42 12.63
N SER A 332 16.77 -7.55 12.39
CA SER A 332 17.70 -6.42 12.35
C SER A 332 17.72 -5.74 10.98
N LYS A 333 17.14 -6.35 9.95
CA LYS A 333 17.12 -5.87 8.56
C LYS A 333 15.71 -5.60 8.03
N VAL A 334 14.69 -6.15 8.67
CA VAL A 334 13.29 -6.07 8.25
C VAL A 334 12.43 -5.65 9.45
N ALA A 335 11.60 -4.64 9.25
CA ALA A 335 10.48 -4.31 10.13
C ALA A 335 9.19 -4.30 9.31
N VAL A 336 8.13 -4.93 9.83
CA VAL A 336 6.81 -4.99 9.19
C VAL A 336 5.80 -4.30 10.09
N GLN A 337 5.20 -3.22 9.59
CA GLN A 337 4.15 -2.51 10.29
C GLN A 337 2.78 -2.95 9.76
N LEU A 338 1.92 -3.41 10.67
CA LEU A 338 0.53 -3.76 10.40
C LEU A 338 -0.35 -2.53 10.61
N ASN A 339 -0.93 -2.01 9.53
CA ASN A 339 -1.89 -0.90 9.59
C ASN A 339 -3.31 -1.42 9.83
N ASP A 340 -3.75 -1.39 11.09
CA ASP A 340 -4.91 -2.11 11.60
C ASP A 340 -4.75 -3.65 11.56
N THR A 341 -5.83 -4.39 11.75
CA THR A 341 -5.90 -5.85 11.81
C THR A 341 -5.99 -6.50 10.44
N HIS A 342 -6.20 -5.75 9.36
CA HIS A 342 -6.32 -6.35 8.03
C HIS A 342 -5.08 -7.17 7.61
N PRO A 343 -3.82 -6.72 7.85
CA PRO A 343 -2.64 -7.53 7.51
C PRO A 343 -2.20 -8.48 8.65
N THR A 344 -3.07 -8.86 9.59
CA THR A 344 -2.72 -9.77 10.71
C THR A 344 -2.14 -11.09 10.22
N LEU A 345 -2.60 -11.58 9.06
CA LEU A 345 -2.12 -12.84 8.48
C LEU A 345 -0.64 -12.83 8.10
N ALA A 346 0.02 -11.66 8.09
CA ALA A 346 1.47 -11.58 7.97
C ALA A 346 2.20 -12.35 9.09
N ILE A 347 1.61 -12.43 10.28
CA ILE A 347 2.18 -13.17 11.42
C ILE A 347 2.27 -14.68 11.11
N PRO A 348 1.15 -15.41 10.90
CA PRO A 348 1.21 -16.84 10.61
C PRO A 348 1.84 -17.13 9.24
N GLU A 349 1.76 -16.22 8.27
CA GLU A 349 2.43 -16.44 6.97
C GLU A 349 3.94 -16.31 7.05
N LEU A 350 4.48 -15.38 7.83
CA LEU A 350 5.93 -15.30 8.06
C LEU A 350 6.42 -16.57 8.79
N MET A 351 5.69 -17.01 9.82
CA MET A 351 5.96 -18.29 10.48
C MET A 351 5.94 -19.46 9.50
N ARG A 352 4.94 -19.53 8.61
CA ARG A 352 4.82 -20.58 7.60
C ARG A 352 6.01 -20.56 6.63
N LEU A 353 6.34 -19.40 6.07
CA LEU A 353 7.46 -19.25 5.13
C LEU A 353 8.78 -19.69 5.79
N LEU A 354 9.05 -19.22 7.01
CA LEU A 354 10.28 -19.57 7.74
C LEU A 354 10.36 -21.07 8.08
N MET A 355 9.27 -21.69 8.52
CA MET A 355 9.29 -23.11 8.91
C MET A 355 9.18 -24.06 7.72
N ASP A 356 8.19 -23.85 6.85
CA ASP A 356 7.82 -24.81 5.82
C ASP A 356 8.71 -24.67 4.57
N GLU A 357 9.09 -23.44 4.19
CA GLU A 357 9.92 -23.19 3.00
C GLU A 357 11.42 -23.06 3.34
N GLU A 358 11.74 -22.39 4.45
CA GLU A 358 13.13 -22.12 4.85
C GLU A 358 13.68 -23.13 5.87
N GLY A 359 12.84 -24.01 6.41
CA GLY A 359 13.25 -25.14 7.25
C GLY A 359 13.59 -24.80 8.70
N LEU A 360 13.19 -23.63 9.20
CA LEU A 360 13.45 -23.24 10.59
C LEU A 360 12.58 -24.02 11.58
N GLY A 361 13.09 -24.18 12.80
CA GLY A 361 12.29 -24.64 13.94
C GLY A 361 11.31 -23.56 14.42
N TRP A 362 10.28 -23.99 15.17
CA TRP A 362 9.25 -23.09 15.68
C TRP A 362 9.81 -21.91 16.48
N ASP A 363 10.67 -22.18 17.46
CA ASP A 363 11.12 -21.14 18.41
C ASP A 363 11.98 -20.08 17.72
N GLU A 364 12.82 -20.49 16.77
CA GLU A 364 13.63 -19.57 15.95
C GLU A 364 12.74 -18.72 15.03
N ALA A 365 11.78 -19.34 14.34
CA ALA A 365 10.84 -18.63 13.48
C ALA A 365 9.96 -17.65 14.28
N TRP A 366 9.55 -18.03 15.50
CA TRP A 366 8.75 -17.19 16.39
C TRP A 366 9.54 -15.98 16.91
N ASP A 367 10.79 -16.18 17.34
CA ASP A 367 11.66 -15.08 17.76
C ASP A 367 11.88 -14.07 16.61
N ILE A 368 12.12 -14.56 15.39
CA ILE A 368 12.21 -13.70 14.20
C ILE A 368 10.90 -12.94 13.97
N THR A 369 9.77 -13.65 13.92
CA THR A 369 8.45 -13.07 13.62
C THR A 369 8.09 -11.99 14.63
N THR A 370 8.22 -12.28 15.93
CA THR A 370 7.86 -11.34 17.00
C THR A 370 8.72 -10.08 16.97
N ARG A 371 10.03 -10.19 16.67
CA ARG A 371 10.94 -9.04 16.57
C ARG A 371 10.85 -8.27 15.25
N THR A 372 10.17 -8.82 14.24
CA THR A 372 9.93 -8.15 12.95
C THR A 372 8.62 -7.36 12.93
N VAL A 373 7.56 -7.86 13.60
CA VAL A 373 6.20 -7.32 13.44
C VAL A 373 5.82 -6.31 14.53
N ALA A 374 5.24 -5.18 14.11
CA ALA A 374 4.61 -4.18 14.97
C ALA A 374 3.16 -3.88 14.49
N TYR A 375 2.27 -3.54 15.42
CA TYR A 375 0.83 -3.35 15.16
C TYR A 375 0.34 -1.94 15.54
N THR A 376 -0.29 -1.25 14.60
CA THR A 376 -1.01 0.00 14.86
C THR A 376 -2.51 -0.29 14.96
N ASN A 377 -3.13 0.06 16.08
CA ASN A 377 -4.57 0.02 16.27
C ASN A 377 -5.19 1.41 16.01
N HIS A 378 -6.32 1.44 15.29
CA HIS A 378 -7.09 2.67 15.00
C HIS A 378 -8.50 2.67 15.58
N THR A 379 -8.85 1.70 16.43
CA THR A 379 -10.21 1.54 16.97
C THR A 379 -10.21 1.25 18.45
N VAL A 380 -11.09 1.96 19.16
CA VAL A 380 -11.38 1.74 20.58
C VAL A 380 -12.59 0.84 20.80
N LEU A 381 -13.42 0.62 19.76
CA LEU A 381 -14.65 -0.16 19.86
C LEU A 381 -14.34 -1.65 19.75
N PRO A 382 -14.54 -2.47 20.81
CA PRO A 382 -14.22 -3.90 20.77
C PRO A 382 -14.97 -4.66 19.66
N GLU A 383 -16.17 -4.21 19.30
CA GLU A 383 -17.00 -4.76 18.23
C GLU A 383 -16.46 -4.49 16.82
N ALA A 384 -15.61 -3.47 16.65
CA ALA A 384 -14.97 -3.14 15.40
C ALA A 384 -13.64 -3.89 15.19
N LEU A 385 -13.16 -4.64 16.19
CA LEU A 385 -11.99 -5.50 16.06
C LEU A 385 -12.36 -6.76 15.25
N GLU A 386 -11.58 -7.01 14.20
CA GLU A 386 -11.88 -8.08 13.26
C GLU A 386 -11.85 -9.47 13.91
N LYS A 387 -12.92 -10.24 13.66
CA LYS A 387 -13.07 -11.64 14.09
C LYS A 387 -13.48 -12.49 12.91
N TRP A 388 -12.72 -13.55 12.64
CA TRP A 388 -13.03 -14.49 11.56
C TRP A 388 -13.58 -15.79 12.11
N SER A 389 -14.60 -16.35 11.46
CA SER A 389 -15.05 -17.71 11.78
C SER A 389 -13.89 -18.69 11.63
N GLN A 390 -13.66 -19.53 12.64
CA GLN A 390 -12.63 -20.58 12.57
C GLN A 390 -12.89 -21.51 11.38
N ALA A 391 -14.15 -21.82 11.05
CA ALA A 391 -14.50 -22.66 9.91
C ALA A 391 -14.11 -22.03 8.56
N VAL A 392 -14.34 -20.72 8.39
CA VAL A 392 -13.93 -19.97 7.19
C VAL A 392 -12.40 -19.98 7.06
N MET A 393 -11.70 -19.72 8.17
CA MET A 393 -10.24 -19.75 8.21
C MET A 393 -9.66 -21.14 7.91
N TRP A 394 -10.21 -22.21 8.50
CA TRP A 394 -9.79 -23.59 8.23
C TRP A 394 -9.99 -23.99 6.77
N LYS A 395 -11.13 -23.58 6.18
CA LYS A 395 -11.44 -23.85 4.78
C LYS A 395 -10.45 -23.14 3.85
N LEU A 396 -10.17 -21.86 4.09
CA LEU A 396 -9.36 -21.05 3.18
C LEU A 396 -7.85 -21.19 3.41
N LEU A 397 -7.42 -21.25 4.68
CA LEU A 397 -6.03 -21.14 5.13
C LEU A 397 -5.70 -22.21 6.19
N PRO A 398 -5.80 -23.51 5.84
CA PRO A 398 -5.67 -24.58 6.83
C PRO A 398 -4.30 -24.59 7.52
N ARG A 399 -3.22 -24.30 6.80
CA ARG A 399 -1.87 -24.25 7.38
C ARG A 399 -1.72 -23.12 8.39
N HIS A 400 -2.33 -21.96 8.11
CA HIS A 400 -2.29 -20.81 9.00
C HIS A 400 -3.08 -21.06 10.28
N MET A 401 -4.20 -21.77 10.20
CA MET A 401 -4.95 -22.17 11.39
C MET A 401 -4.16 -23.08 12.33
N GLU A 402 -3.41 -24.06 11.80
CA GLU A 402 -2.50 -24.87 12.64
C GLU A 402 -1.46 -24.01 13.36
N ILE A 403 -0.91 -23.00 12.67
CA ILE A 403 0.06 -22.07 13.26
C ILE A 403 -0.61 -21.21 14.32
N ILE A 404 -1.81 -20.68 14.06
CA ILE A 404 -2.57 -19.86 15.01
C ILE A 404 -2.92 -20.66 16.26
N GLU A 405 -3.33 -21.93 16.12
CA GLU A 405 -3.59 -22.82 17.26
C GLU A 405 -2.35 -23.04 18.12
N GLU A 406 -1.19 -23.27 17.50
CA GLU A 406 0.06 -23.46 18.25
C GLU A 406 0.54 -22.15 18.91
N ILE A 407 0.34 -20.99 18.27
CA ILE A 407 0.58 -19.68 18.91
C ILE A 407 -0.30 -19.53 20.15
N ASP A 408 -1.61 -19.78 20.04
CA ASP A 408 -2.56 -19.61 21.15
C ASP A 408 -2.26 -20.57 22.29
N LYS A 409 -1.98 -21.84 21.97
CA LYS A 409 -1.59 -22.86 22.94
C LYS A 409 -0.34 -22.46 23.72
N ARG A 410 0.71 -21.97 23.05
CA ARG A 410 1.95 -21.54 23.70
C ARG A 410 1.75 -20.27 24.52
N PHE A 411 0.94 -19.34 24.04
CA PHE A 411 0.56 -18.15 24.79
C PHE A 411 -0.18 -18.52 26.10
N ILE A 412 -1.19 -19.38 26.02
CA ILE A 412 -1.94 -19.86 27.19
C ILE A 412 -1.01 -20.58 28.19
N ALA A 413 -0.11 -21.43 27.70
CA ALA A 413 0.87 -22.10 28.55
C ALA A 413 1.84 -21.12 29.23
N MET A 414 2.27 -20.08 28.52
CA MET A 414 3.09 -19.01 29.09
C MET A 414 2.35 -18.25 30.19
N VAL A 415 1.08 -17.89 29.96
CA VAL A 415 0.26 -17.20 30.99
C VAL A 415 0.11 -18.09 32.23
N ARG A 416 -0.25 -19.37 32.07
CA ARG A 416 -0.39 -20.30 33.20
C ARG A 416 0.90 -20.51 33.99
N SER A 417 2.04 -20.55 33.31
CA SER A 417 3.34 -20.81 33.95
C SER A 417 3.98 -19.58 34.60
N THR A 418 3.68 -18.37 34.11
CA THR A 418 4.35 -17.14 34.56
C THR A 418 3.42 -16.16 35.29
N ARG A 419 2.09 -16.29 35.12
CA ARG A 419 1.08 -15.32 35.57
C ARG A 419 -0.20 -16.00 36.03
N SER A 420 -0.13 -16.70 37.16
CA SER A 420 -1.29 -17.34 37.79
C SER A 420 -2.43 -16.37 38.11
N ASP A 421 -2.12 -15.09 38.33
CA ASP A 421 -3.11 -14.03 38.57
C ASP A 421 -3.98 -13.70 37.34
N LEU A 422 -3.53 -14.07 36.14
CA LEU A 422 -4.26 -13.86 34.89
C LEU A 422 -4.98 -15.12 34.39
N GLU A 423 -4.90 -16.25 35.11
CA GLU A 423 -5.46 -17.52 34.64
C GLU A 423 -6.97 -17.44 34.39
N SER A 424 -7.71 -16.74 35.26
CA SER A 424 -9.16 -16.53 35.11
C SER A 424 -9.54 -15.64 33.91
N LYS A 425 -8.58 -14.89 33.36
CA LYS A 425 -8.76 -13.97 32.23
C LYS A 425 -8.37 -14.59 30.88
N ILE A 426 -7.79 -15.79 30.87
CA ILE A 426 -7.42 -16.49 29.64
C ILE A 426 -8.55 -16.54 28.59
N PRO A 427 -9.84 -16.77 28.93
CA PRO A 427 -10.91 -16.81 27.93
C PRO A 427 -11.14 -15.49 27.15
N SER A 428 -10.79 -14.33 27.72
CA SER A 428 -10.85 -13.04 27.01
C SER A 428 -9.55 -12.71 26.27
N MET A 429 -8.42 -13.26 26.73
CA MET A 429 -7.09 -13.03 26.17
C MET A 429 -6.70 -14.02 25.07
N CYS A 430 -7.30 -15.20 25.01
CA CYS A 430 -6.97 -16.16 23.96
C CYS A 430 -7.29 -15.61 22.57
N ILE A 431 -6.52 -16.08 21.59
CA ILE A 431 -6.70 -15.77 20.18
C ILE A 431 -7.92 -16.52 19.65
N LEU A 432 -8.12 -17.76 20.10
CA LEU A 432 -9.23 -18.60 19.68
C LEU A 432 -10.39 -18.52 20.67
N ASP A 433 -11.47 -17.88 20.24
CA ASP A 433 -12.73 -17.92 20.96
C ASP A 433 -13.49 -19.18 20.56
N ASN A 434 -13.52 -20.16 21.46
CA ASN A 434 -14.22 -21.43 21.25
C ASN A 434 -15.68 -21.39 21.71
N ASN A 435 -16.34 -20.22 21.59
CA ASN A 435 -17.77 -20.11 21.83
C ASN A 435 -18.55 -21.18 21.04
N PRO A 436 -19.36 -22.04 21.70
CA PRO A 436 -20.01 -23.17 21.04
C PRO A 436 -20.91 -22.81 19.86
N LYS A 437 -21.44 -21.58 19.81
CA LYS A 437 -22.33 -21.13 18.74
C LYS A 437 -21.60 -20.48 17.58
N LYS A 438 -20.50 -19.77 17.87
CA LYS A 438 -19.76 -18.95 16.91
C LYS A 438 -18.27 -18.94 17.24
N PRO A 439 -17.54 -20.04 16.97
CA PRO A 439 -16.11 -20.08 17.19
C PRO A 439 -15.39 -19.14 16.22
N VAL A 440 -14.55 -18.25 16.76
CA VAL A 440 -13.85 -17.22 15.97
C VAL A 440 -12.38 -17.09 16.35
N VAL A 441 -11.59 -16.55 15.42
CA VAL A 441 -10.21 -16.08 15.62
C VAL A 441 -10.27 -14.58 15.88
N ARG A 442 -9.71 -14.11 17.00
CA ARG A 442 -9.65 -12.69 17.38
C ARG A 442 -8.35 -12.08 16.85
N MET A 443 -8.43 -11.37 15.72
CA MET A 443 -7.24 -10.91 14.99
C MET A 443 -6.43 -9.88 15.78
N ALA A 444 -7.11 -8.99 16.52
CA ALA A 444 -6.44 -8.04 17.40
C ALA A 444 -5.63 -8.73 18.52
N ASN A 445 -6.16 -9.80 19.11
CA ASN A 445 -5.45 -10.59 20.12
C ASN A 445 -4.19 -11.23 19.51
N LEU A 446 -4.32 -11.82 18.31
CA LEU A 446 -3.19 -12.38 17.56
C LEU A 446 -2.11 -11.32 17.30
N CYS A 447 -2.49 -10.11 16.89
CA CYS A 447 -1.56 -8.99 16.74
C CYS A 447 -0.84 -8.64 18.05
N VAL A 448 -1.57 -8.46 19.16
CA VAL A 448 -0.99 -8.03 20.44
C VAL A 448 -0.07 -9.09 21.04
N VAL A 449 -0.45 -10.37 20.93
CA VAL A 449 0.39 -11.50 21.39
C VAL A 449 1.70 -11.55 20.61
N SER A 450 1.65 -11.35 19.29
CA SER A 450 2.78 -11.60 18.39
C SER A 450 3.69 -10.39 18.19
N ALA A 451 3.16 -9.18 18.14
CA ALA A 451 3.93 -7.99 17.81
C ALA A 451 4.86 -7.56 18.97
N HIS A 452 6.08 -7.11 18.67
CA HIS A 452 6.96 -6.56 19.71
C HIS A 452 6.51 -5.18 20.24
N THR A 453 5.78 -4.43 19.40
CA THR A 453 5.23 -3.11 19.74
C THR A 453 3.79 -3.01 19.24
N VAL A 454 2.93 -2.43 20.07
CA VAL A 454 1.56 -2.04 19.73
C VAL A 454 1.44 -0.54 19.94
N ASN A 455 0.78 0.20 19.05
CA ASN A 455 0.53 1.61 19.29
C ASN A 455 -0.89 2.05 18.93
N GLY A 456 -1.39 3.03 19.69
CA GLY A 456 -2.53 3.83 19.28
C GLY A 456 -2.12 5.06 18.45
N VAL A 457 -3.11 5.83 18.03
CA VAL A 457 -2.95 6.92 17.05
C VAL A 457 -3.21 8.34 17.59
N ALA A 458 -3.48 8.44 18.89
CA ALA A 458 -3.55 9.68 19.66
C ALA A 458 -3.28 9.37 21.13
N GLN A 459 -2.96 10.38 21.94
CA GLN A 459 -2.63 10.18 23.36
C GLN A 459 -3.81 9.53 24.12
N LEU A 460 -4.97 10.18 24.13
CA LEU A 460 -6.18 9.65 24.79
C LEU A 460 -6.58 8.27 24.27
N HIS A 461 -6.50 8.07 22.95
CA HIS A 461 -6.75 6.77 22.33
C HIS A 461 -5.81 5.69 22.89
N SER A 462 -4.51 5.97 22.92
CA SER A 462 -3.50 5.02 23.42
C SER A 462 -3.66 4.75 24.91
N ASP A 463 -4.12 5.74 25.68
CA ASP A 463 -4.41 5.58 27.11
C ASP A 463 -5.64 4.67 27.32
N ILE A 464 -6.71 4.82 26.52
CA ILE A 464 -7.85 3.90 26.52
C ILE A 464 -7.43 2.47 26.15
N LEU A 465 -6.56 2.30 25.14
CA LEU A 465 -6.03 0.99 24.79
C LEU A 465 -5.31 0.33 25.98
N LYS A 466 -4.56 1.12 26.75
CA LYS A 466 -3.80 0.63 27.90
C LYS A 466 -4.66 0.36 29.13
N ALA A 467 -5.62 1.23 29.40
CA ALA A 467 -6.44 1.19 30.60
C ALA A 467 -7.58 0.17 30.49
N ASP A 468 -8.15 0.02 29.29
CA ASP A 468 -9.39 -0.74 29.08
C ASP A 468 -9.17 -1.92 28.11
N LEU A 469 -8.95 -1.62 26.81
CA LEU A 469 -9.07 -2.64 25.75
C LEU A 469 -8.03 -3.76 25.84
N PHE A 470 -6.79 -3.40 26.19
CA PHE A 470 -5.66 -4.32 26.27
C PHE A 470 -4.99 -4.33 27.65
N ALA A 471 -5.73 -3.96 28.70
CA ALA A 471 -5.19 -3.82 30.06
C ALA A 471 -4.44 -5.07 30.55
N ASP A 472 -5.00 -6.25 30.31
CA ASP A 472 -4.38 -7.52 30.71
C ASP A 472 -3.08 -7.81 29.94
N TYR A 473 -3.01 -7.42 28.66
CA TYR A 473 -1.78 -7.53 27.88
C TYR A 473 -0.73 -6.50 28.29
N VAL A 474 -1.13 -5.29 28.72
CA VAL A 474 -0.20 -4.31 29.31
C VAL A 474 0.40 -4.87 30.59
N SER A 475 -0.42 -5.55 31.41
CA SER A 475 0.08 -6.22 32.61
C SER A 475 1.11 -7.30 32.28
N LEU A 476 0.95 -8.03 31.17
CA LEU A 476 1.93 -9.01 30.68
C LEU A 476 3.20 -8.35 30.11
N TRP A 477 3.03 -7.31 29.29
CA TRP A 477 4.11 -6.63 28.59
C TRP A 477 4.01 -5.10 28.75
N PRO A 478 4.49 -4.55 29.88
CA PRO A 478 4.30 -3.14 30.22
C PRO A 478 4.87 -2.16 29.18
N ASN A 479 5.92 -2.57 28.48
CA ASN A 479 6.64 -1.73 27.51
C ASN A 479 6.14 -1.91 26.06
N LYS A 480 5.19 -2.81 25.79
CA LYS A 480 4.72 -3.12 24.43
C LYS A 480 3.84 -2.01 23.86
N LEU A 481 2.95 -1.43 24.66
CA LEU A 481 1.99 -0.43 24.19
C LEU A 481 2.58 1.00 24.22
N GLN A 482 2.54 1.66 23.07
CA GLN A 482 3.04 3.02 22.84
C GLN A 482 1.95 3.94 22.28
N ASN A 483 2.26 5.24 22.20
CA ASN A 483 1.50 6.21 21.44
C ASN A 483 2.32 6.67 20.23
N LYS A 484 1.66 6.85 19.08
CA LYS A 484 2.17 7.58 17.92
C LYS A 484 1.03 8.41 17.35
N THR A 485 0.91 9.67 17.81
CA THR A 485 -0.14 10.57 17.34
C THR A 485 -0.05 10.75 15.82
N ASN A 486 -1.18 10.59 15.13
CA ASN A 486 -1.25 10.77 13.68
C ASN A 486 -0.80 12.18 13.25
N GLY A 487 -0.36 12.28 12.00
CA GLY A 487 0.03 13.52 11.37
C GLY A 487 -0.30 13.55 9.88
N ILE A 488 -0.20 14.73 9.29
CA ILE A 488 -0.39 14.95 7.85
C ILE A 488 0.89 15.53 7.24
N THR A 489 1.14 15.24 5.96
CA THR A 489 2.26 15.88 5.25
C THR A 489 1.95 17.35 4.95
N PRO A 490 2.80 18.32 5.36
CA PRO A 490 2.64 19.72 4.99
C PRO A 490 2.92 19.99 3.50
N ARG A 491 3.49 19.04 2.76
CA ARG A 491 3.73 19.18 1.32
C ARG A 491 2.40 19.25 0.58
N ARG A 492 1.66 18.14 0.58
CA ARG A 492 0.33 18.09 -0.05
C ARG A 492 -0.69 19.00 0.62
N TRP A 493 -0.74 19.03 1.95
CA TRP A 493 -1.81 19.68 2.71
C TRP A 493 -1.57 21.15 3.05
N LEU A 494 -0.48 21.75 2.57
CA LEU A 494 -0.26 23.19 2.69
C LEU A 494 0.54 23.73 1.50
N ARG A 495 1.76 23.20 1.28
CA ARG A 495 2.70 23.73 0.27
C ARG A 495 2.15 23.69 -1.16
N PHE A 496 1.49 22.59 -1.53
CA PHE A 496 1.03 22.31 -2.89
C PHE A 496 -0.44 22.65 -3.09
N CYS A 497 -1.32 22.38 -2.11
CA CYS A 497 -2.74 22.70 -2.24
C CYS A 497 -3.04 24.20 -2.05
N ASN A 498 -2.20 24.93 -1.32
CA ASN A 498 -2.38 26.36 -1.08
C ASN A 498 -1.07 27.13 -1.32
N PRO A 499 -0.64 27.25 -2.59
CA PRO A 499 0.63 27.89 -2.93
C PRO A 499 0.65 29.38 -2.60
N GLU A 500 -0.50 30.07 -2.62
CA GLU A 500 -0.59 31.49 -2.24
C GLU A 500 -0.32 31.70 -0.74
N LEU A 501 -1.02 30.95 0.12
CA LEU A 501 -0.76 30.99 1.56
C LEU A 501 0.69 30.59 1.88
N SER A 502 1.21 29.58 1.17
CA SER A 502 2.58 29.13 1.34
C SER A 502 3.62 30.20 1.00
N LYS A 503 3.36 31.03 -0.02
CA LYS A 503 4.20 32.21 -0.35
C LYS A 503 4.14 33.25 0.76
N ILE A 504 2.97 33.51 1.33
CA ILE A 504 2.79 34.43 2.47
C ILE A 504 3.58 33.93 3.68
N ILE A 505 3.39 32.65 4.07
CA ILE A 505 4.13 32.03 5.19
C ILE A 505 5.63 32.18 4.99
N THR A 506 6.13 31.80 3.80
CA THR A 506 7.56 31.89 3.46
C THR A 506 8.08 33.33 3.52
N LYS A 507 7.32 34.30 3.01
CA LYS A 507 7.67 35.73 3.04
C LYS A 507 7.82 36.24 4.48
N TRP A 508 6.87 35.92 5.36
CA TRP A 508 6.84 36.42 6.73
C TRP A 508 7.83 35.69 7.65
N LEU A 509 8.01 34.38 7.47
CA LEU A 509 9.05 33.61 8.16
C LEU A 509 10.46 33.87 7.60
N LYS A 510 10.57 34.47 6.41
CA LYS A 510 11.82 34.69 5.66
C LYS A 510 12.57 33.38 5.33
N THR A 511 11.85 32.26 5.26
CA THR A 511 12.40 30.93 4.95
C THR A 511 11.30 30.00 4.47
N ASP A 512 11.62 29.06 3.56
CA ASP A 512 10.73 27.97 3.13
C ASP A 512 11.00 26.65 3.88
N GLN A 513 11.96 26.63 4.81
CA GLN A 513 12.33 25.44 5.59
C GLN A 513 11.17 24.89 6.44
N TRP A 514 10.10 25.66 6.65
CA TRP A 514 8.89 25.19 7.34
C TRP A 514 8.22 24.00 6.63
N VAL A 515 8.45 23.80 5.33
CA VAL A 515 7.89 22.67 4.57
C VAL A 515 8.42 21.32 5.09
N THR A 516 9.64 21.29 5.63
CA THR A 516 10.26 20.10 6.23
C THR A 516 10.47 20.20 7.74
N ASN A 517 10.29 21.40 8.32
CA ASN A 517 10.35 21.65 9.76
C ASN A 517 9.14 22.50 10.19
N LEU A 518 7.98 21.86 10.33
CA LEU A 518 6.69 22.53 10.48
C LEU A 518 6.58 23.35 11.79
N ASP A 519 7.39 23.05 12.80
CA ASP A 519 7.43 23.79 14.06
C ASP A 519 7.83 25.26 13.88
N LEU A 520 8.52 25.60 12.76
CA LEU A 520 8.85 26.98 12.41
C LEU A 520 7.61 27.87 12.22
N LEU A 521 6.42 27.30 11.99
CA LEU A 521 5.17 28.05 11.92
C LEU A 521 4.86 28.80 13.22
N VAL A 522 5.44 28.40 14.36
CA VAL A 522 5.33 29.14 15.64
C VAL A 522 5.83 30.59 15.51
N GLY A 523 6.79 30.85 14.62
CA GLY A 523 7.30 32.20 14.34
C GLY A 523 6.24 33.18 13.84
N LEU A 524 5.16 32.69 13.22
CA LEU A 524 4.05 33.53 12.77
C LEU A 524 3.28 34.18 13.93
N ARG A 525 3.36 33.65 15.15
CA ARG A 525 2.73 34.27 16.34
C ARG A 525 3.28 35.65 16.65
N GLN A 526 4.58 35.88 16.39
CA GLN A 526 5.24 37.16 16.65
C GLN A 526 4.97 38.19 15.55
N VAL A 527 4.75 37.71 14.32
CA VAL A 527 4.39 38.55 13.17
C VAL A 527 3.05 39.24 13.37
N TYR A 528 2.10 38.61 14.09
CA TYR A 528 0.79 39.18 14.39
C TYR A 528 0.82 40.24 15.51
N MET A 529 1.89 40.29 16.32
CA MET A 529 2.01 41.24 17.45
C MET A 529 2.74 42.55 17.08
N LYS A 530 3.20 42.69 15.84
CA LYS A 530 3.76 43.92 15.28
C LYS A 530 2.88 44.42 14.16
#